data_AF-A0A179FDB0-F1
#
_entry.id   AF-A0A179FDB0-F1
#
_cell.length_a   1.000
_cell.length_b   1.000
_cell.length_c   1.000
_cell.angle_alpha   90.00
_cell.angle_beta   90.00
_cell.angle_gamma   90.00
#
_symmetry.space_group_name_H-M   'P 1'
#
loop_
_entity.id
_entity.type
_entity.pdbx_description
1 polymer ?
#
loop_
_entity_poly.entity_id
_entity_poly.type
_entity_poly.pdbx_seq_one_letter_code
_entity_poly.pdbx_strand_id
1 'polypeptide(L)'
;MEKSKVPSEPPPDYTEAAAEHNVAPRPSGPIRRPVQPLDLPIIKHLNTKRVVLASASPRRKALLQQIGLQNLEITPSTKPEDLDKAVYGPYEYVAETARRKCLDVYTTCLKTRLKSIPDPDLVIAADTVIVTRDGRILEKPRSEADHIRMLKHMRDTEMHRVLTAVTVLAPREDARHPGYCINTHTEETKVYFFSEANGLPDDVIEAYVKTREGVDKAGGYAIQGIGGMILAEKIDGSVDNVVGLPVRRCLSMAEKVVFQQDADEFDDEHTDEEE
;
A
#
# COMPACT_ATOMS: atom_id res chain seq x y z
N MET A 1 25.14 -58.23 -12.78
CA MET A 1 25.90 -57.00 -12.53
C MET A 1 26.14 -56.33 -13.87
N GLU A 2 25.37 -55.31 -14.22
CA GLU A 2 25.83 -54.31 -15.18
C GLU A 2 25.05 -53.01 -14.97
N LYS A 3 25.80 -51.91 -14.95
CA LYS A 3 25.41 -50.62 -14.38
C LYS A 3 24.52 -49.85 -15.35
N SER A 4 23.46 -49.25 -14.80
CA SER A 4 22.73 -48.13 -15.41
C SER A 4 23.71 -47.02 -15.79
N LYS A 5 23.78 -46.68 -17.08
CA LYS A 5 24.41 -45.46 -17.59
C LYS A 5 23.27 -44.53 -18.01
N VAL A 6 23.00 -43.53 -17.18
CA VAL A 6 22.23 -42.35 -17.57
C VAL A 6 23.06 -41.60 -18.62
N PRO A 7 22.55 -41.31 -19.83
CA PRO A 7 23.28 -40.52 -20.80
C PRO A 7 23.48 -39.09 -20.27
N SER A 8 24.74 -38.65 -20.21
CA SER A 8 25.17 -37.36 -19.65
C SER A 8 25.32 -36.27 -20.72
N GLU A 9 24.55 -36.35 -21.80
CA GLU A 9 24.62 -35.35 -22.87
C GLU A 9 23.43 -34.39 -22.77
N PRO A 10 23.67 -33.06 -22.82
CA PRO A 10 22.59 -32.10 -22.91
C PRO A 10 21.78 -32.35 -24.20
N PRO A 11 20.47 -32.07 -24.22
CA PRO A 11 19.66 -32.28 -25.41
C PRO A 11 20.25 -31.47 -26.59
N PRO A 12 20.20 -32.01 -27.82
CA PRO A 12 20.82 -31.40 -28.98
C PRO A 12 20.28 -29.99 -29.21
N ASP A 13 21.17 -29.07 -29.58
CA ASP A 13 20.81 -27.70 -29.91
C ASP A 13 19.97 -27.69 -31.20
N TYR A 14 18.71 -27.27 -31.10
CA TYR A 14 17.76 -27.26 -32.22
C TYR A 14 18.00 -26.11 -33.21
N THR A 15 19.20 -25.53 -33.23
CA THR A 15 19.57 -24.44 -34.12
C THR A 15 19.76 -24.91 -35.57
N GLU A 16 20.11 -26.18 -35.80
CA GLU A 16 20.29 -26.72 -37.16
C GLU A 16 18.96 -27.04 -37.86
N ALA A 17 17.91 -27.42 -37.13
CA ALA A 17 16.57 -27.67 -37.70
C ALA A 17 15.87 -26.38 -38.16
N ALA A 18 16.32 -25.21 -37.71
CA ALA A 18 15.81 -23.92 -38.13
C ALA A 18 16.43 -23.40 -39.45
N ALA A 19 17.49 -24.04 -39.95
CA ALA A 19 18.15 -23.63 -41.20
C ALA A 19 17.47 -24.18 -42.47
N GLU A 20 16.76 -25.31 -42.39
CA GLU A 20 16.02 -25.89 -43.51
C GLU A 20 14.65 -25.22 -43.75
N HIS A 21 14.17 -24.43 -42.79
CA HIS A 21 13.00 -23.58 -42.95
C HIS A 21 13.48 -22.14 -42.91
N ASN A 22 13.49 -21.49 -44.08
CA ASN A 22 13.97 -20.14 -44.36
C ASN A 22 13.24 -19.05 -43.52
N VAL A 23 13.33 -19.13 -42.19
CA VAL A 23 12.70 -18.26 -41.21
C VAL A 23 13.80 -17.34 -40.70
N ALA A 24 13.84 -16.13 -41.24
CA ALA A 24 14.69 -15.07 -40.72
C ALA A 24 14.50 -14.94 -39.19
N PRO A 25 15.58 -14.73 -38.41
CA PRO A 25 15.46 -14.47 -36.98
C PRO A 25 14.51 -13.28 -36.80
N ARG A 26 13.41 -13.50 -36.07
CA ARG A 26 12.47 -12.42 -35.76
C ARG A 26 13.25 -11.31 -35.07
N PRO A 27 13.15 -10.05 -35.51
CA PRO A 27 13.77 -8.96 -34.79
C PRO A 27 13.28 -9.01 -33.34
N SER A 28 14.21 -8.90 -32.40
CA SER A 28 13.89 -8.72 -30.98
C SER A 28 12.81 -7.64 -30.91
N GLY A 29 11.69 -7.97 -30.26
CA GLY A 29 10.57 -7.05 -30.11
C GLY A 29 11.05 -5.72 -29.52
N PRO A 30 10.31 -4.62 -29.75
CA PRO A 30 10.77 -3.29 -29.36
C PRO A 30 11.16 -3.29 -27.88
N ILE A 31 12.39 -2.89 -27.58
CA ILE A 31 12.85 -2.61 -26.22
C ILE A 31 11.86 -1.60 -25.65
N ARG A 32 11.04 -2.01 -24.67
CA ARG A 32 10.08 -1.13 -24.03
C ARG A 32 10.88 0.03 -23.41
N ARG A 33 10.67 1.24 -23.92
CA ARG A 33 11.25 2.44 -23.33
C ARG A 33 10.77 2.51 -21.87
N PRO A 34 11.65 2.87 -20.91
CA PRO A 34 11.21 3.06 -19.54
C PRO A 34 10.12 4.12 -19.50
N VAL A 35 9.08 3.87 -18.70
CA VAL A 35 8.01 4.84 -18.47
C VAL A 35 8.66 6.11 -17.89
N GLN A 36 8.44 7.24 -18.53
CA GLN A 36 8.96 8.52 -18.05
C GLN A 36 8.23 8.91 -16.76
N PRO A 37 8.92 9.56 -15.80
CA PRO A 37 8.27 10.07 -14.59
C PRO A 37 7.13 11.03 -14.92
N LEU A 38 6.09 11.05 -14.08
CA LEU A 38 5.00 12.01 -14.21
C LEU A 38 5.52 13.43 -14.00
N ASP A 39 5.25 14.31 -14.96
CA ASP A 39 5.56 15.73 -14.85
C ASP A 39 4.39 16.51 -14.25
N LEU A 40 4.20 16.36 -12.93
CA LEU A 40 3.19 17.10 -12.16
C LEU A 40 3.85 18.17 -11.27
N PRO A 41 3.29 19.40 -11.17
CA PRO A 41 3.84 20.47 -10.33
C PRO A 41 4.08 20.06 -8.89
N ILE A 42 3.12 19.37 -8.26
CA ILE A 42 3.26 18.88 -6.89
C ILE A 42 4.43 17.90 -6.74
N ILE A 43 4.62 16.98 -7.69
CA ILE A 43 5.73 16.01 -7.63
C ILE A 43 7.08 16.72 -7.79
N LYS A 44 7.17 17.66 -8.74
CA LYS A 44 8.38 18.50 -8.91
C LYS A 44 8.70 19.29 -7.66
N HIS A 45 7.70 19.92 -7.05
CA HIS A 45 7.85 20.66 -5.80
C HIS A 45 8.33 19.74 -4.67
N LEU A 46 7.63 18.63 -4.43
CA LEU A 46 7.98 17.71 -3.35
C LEU A 46 9.38 17.10 -3.51
N ASN A 47 9.87 16.89 -4.74
CA ASN A 47 11.22 16.41 -4.98
C ASN A 47 12.32 17.42 -4.60
N THR A 48 12.02 18.72 -4.47
CA THR A 48 12.98 19.74 -3.99
C THR A 48 12.87 20.01 -2.49
N LYS A 49 11.95 19.31 -1.81
CA LYS A 49 11.61 19.50 -0.40
C LYS A 49 11.95 18.27 0.44
N ARG A 50 11.96 18.43 1.77
CA ARG A 50 12.12 17.30 2.70
C ARG A 50 10.77 16.65 2.94
N VAL A 51 10.50 15.55 2.23
CA VAL A 51 9.27 14.76 2.41
C VAL A 51 9.56 13.50 3.21
N VAL A 52 8.81 13.31 4.29
CA VAL A 52 8.94 12.16 5.20
C VAL A 52 7.73 11.24 5.06
N LEU A 53 7.99 9.97 4.74
CA LEU A 53 7.00 8.90 4.82
C LEU A 53 7.07 8.26 6.22
N ALA A 54 6.02 8.50 7.01
CA ALA A 54 5.82 8.02 8.37
C ALA A 54 5.45 6.52 8.46
N SER A 55 6.13 5.67 7.68
CA SER A 55 5.75 4.26 7.50
C SER A 55 6.95 3.38 7.19
N ALA A 56 7.05 2.22 7.85
CA ALA A 56 8.05 1.19 7.54
C ALA A 56 7.70 0.33 6.29
N SER A 57 6.48 0.46 5.75
CA SER A 57 6.02 -0.38 4.63
C SER A 57 6.80 -0.10 3.34
N PRO A 58 7.55 -1.07 2.78
CA PRO A 58 8.26 -0.89 1.52
C PRO A 58 7.30 -0.70 0.34
N ARG A 59 6.06 -1.23 0.42
CA ARG A 59 5.06 -1.10 -0.64
C ARG A 59 4.61 0.35 -0.84
N ARG A 60 4.40 1.08 0.25
CA ARG A 60 3.99 2.50 0.19
C ARG A 60 5.09 3.38 -0.41
N LYS A 61 6.34 3.11 -0.04
CA LYS A 61 7.51 3.75 -0.66
C LYS A 61 7.55 3.45 -2.17
N ALA A 62 7.42 2.19 -2.55
CA ALA A 62 7.46 1.79 -3.96
C ALA A 62 6.35 2.46 -4.79
N LEU A 63 5.13 2.55 -4.26
CA LEU A 63 4.01 3.25 -4.92
C LEU A 63 4.31 4.73 -5.20
N LEU A 64 4.86 5.45 -4.21
CA LEU A 64 5.23 6.86 -4.37
C LEU A 64 6.43 7.03 -5.32
N GLN A 65 7.41 6.13 -5.28
CA GLN A 65 8.54 6.19 -6.20
C GLN A 65 8.13 5.89 -7.64
N GLN A 66 7.15 5.01 -7.85
CA GLN A 66 6.63 4.65 -9.17
C GLN A 66 6.02 5.85 -9.91
N ILE A 67 5.42 6.80 -9.17
CA ILE A 67 4.87 8.03 -9.74
C ILE A 67 5.91 9.15 -9.91
N GLY A 68 7.15 8.94 -9.46
CA GLY A 68 8.25 9.91 -9.62
C GLY A 68 8.60 10.72 -8.37
N LEU A 69 8.03 10.41 -7.21
CA LEU A 69 8.45 11.02 -5.94
C LEU A 69 9.69 10.28 -5.41
N GLN A 70 10.87 10.80 -5.75
CA GLN A 70 12.15 10.14 -5.50
C GLN A 70 12.79 10.59 -4.19
N ASN A 71 12.59 11.85 -3.78
CA ASN A 71 13.15 12.40 -2.57
C ASN A 71 12.27 12.09 -1.34
N LEU A 72 12.28 10.82 -0.91
CA LEU A 72 11.50 10.34 0.23
C LEU A 72 12.39 9.85 1.36
N GLU A 73 12.32 10.53 2.50
CA GLU A 73 12.86 10.07 3.77
C GLU A 73 11.88 9.09 4.42
N ILE A 74 12.37 7.99 4.99
CA ILE A 74 11.55 6.98 5.65
C ILE A 74 11.77 7.06 7.15
N THR A 75 10.73 7.41 7.90
CA THR A 75 10.79 7.51 9.36
C THR A 75 9.55 6.85 9.96
N PRO A 76 9.61 5.56 10.34
CA PRO A 76 8.44 4.90 10.93
C PRO A 76 8.04 5.54 12.26
N SER A 77 6.73 5.69 12.50
CA SER A 77 6.22 6.08 13.81
C SER A 77 6.52 5.01 14.86
N THR A 78 6.69 5.44 16.11
CA THR A 78 6.90 4.56 17.26
C THR A 78 5.61 4.30 18.05
N LYS A 79 4.50 4.92 17.66
CA LYS A 79 3.22 4.77 18.34
C LYS A 79 2.65 3.37 18.11
N PRO A 80 2.13 2.71 19.17
CA PRO A 80 1.43 1.46 19.03
C PRO A 80 0.11 1.64 18.26
N GLU A 81 -0.28 0.59 17.54
CA GLU A 81 -1.56 0.47 16.86
C GLU A 81 -2.55 -0.24 17.82
N ASP A 82 -2.90 0.42 18.93
CA ASP A 82 -3.61 -0.17 20.06
C ASP A 82 -4.87 0.59 20.48
N LEU A 83 -5.42 1.40 19.57
CA LEU A 83 -6.71 2.06 19.77
C LEU A 83 -7.80 1.04 20.11
N ASP A 84 -8.72 1.44 20.99
CA ASP A 84 -9.83 0.59 21.37
C ASP A 84 -10.84 0.47 20.21
N LYS A 85 -10.82 -0.67 19.54
CA LYS A 85 -11.69 -1.01 18.41
C LYS A 85 -13.16 -1.14 18.79
N ALA A 86 -13.50 -1.23 20.08
CA ALA A 86 -14.88 -1.18 20.53
C ALA A 86 -15.42 0.25 20.61
N VAL A 87 -14.53 1.22 20.83
CA VAL A 87 -14.86 2.65 20.86
C VAL A 87 -14.82 3.25 19.46
N TYR A 88 -13.80 2.90 18.68
CA TYR A 88 -13.62 3.38 17.31
C TYR A 88 -14.19 2.36 16.33
N GLY A 89 -15.11 2.77 15.47
CA GLY A 89 -15.50 1.98 14.30
C GLY A 89 -14.33 1.83 13.34
N PRO A 90 -14.41 0.91 12.34
CA PRO A 90 -13.28 0.63 11.46
C PRO A 90 -12.72 1.85 10.72
N TYR A 91 -13.59 2.80 10.34
CA TYR A 91 -13.17 4.04 9.67
C TYR A 91 -12.48 5.01 10.62
N GLU A 92 -13.03 5.27 11.81
CA GLU A 92 -12.38 6.17 12.76
C GLU A 92 -11.07 5.56 13.27
N TYR A 93 -11.03 4.24 13.49
CA TYR A 93 -9.85 3.52 13.93
C TYR A 93 -8.67 3.74 12.97
N VAL A 94 -8.88 3.46 11.68
CA VAL A 94 -7.81 3.55 10.68
C VAL A 94 -7.40 5.02 10.46
N ALA A 95 -8.37 5.94 10.44
CA ALA A 95 -8.13 7.38 10.30
C ALA A 95 -7.29 7.94 11.45
N GLU A 96 -7.70 7.66 12.69
CA GLU A 96 -7.02 8.15 13.89
C GLU A 96 -5.63 7.50 14.04
N THR A 97 -5.48 6.23 13.69
CA THR A 97 -4.17 5.56 13.66
C THR A 97 -3.21 6.22 12.68
N ALA A 98 -3.66 6.50 11.45
CA ALA A 98 -2.84 7.19 10.45
C ALA A 98 -2.48 8.62 10.91
N ARG A 99 -3.44 9.34 11.50
CA ARG A 99 -3.24 10.70 12.03
C ARG A 99 -2.21 10.72 13.16
N ARG A 100 -2.32 9.80 14.13
CA ARG A 100 -1.37 9.67 15.25
C ARG A 100 0.05 9.38 14.77
N LYS A 101 0.21 8.50 13.77
CA LYS A 101 1.51 8.20 13.16
C LYS A 101 2.12 9.43 12.50
N CYS A 102 1.30 10.21 11.78
CA CYS A 102 1.74 11.45 11.13
C CYS A 102 2.25 12.47 12.14
N LEU A 103 1.44 12.75 13.18
CA LEU A 103 1.78 13.71 14.22
C LEU A 103 2.98 13.28 15.07
N ASP A 104 3.12 11.99 15.36
CA ASP A 104 4.26 11.42 16.09
C ASP A 104 5.58 11.67 15.34
N VAL A 105 5.62 11.35 14.05
CA VAL A 105 6.80 11.54 13.21
C VAL A 105 7.10 13.02 13.03
N TYR A 106 6.09 13.85 12.73
CA TYR A 106 6.27 15.29 12.62
C TYR A 106 6.86 15.89 13.91
N THR A 107 6.26 15.60 15.06
CA THR A 107 6.72 16.09 16.37
C THR A 107 8.13 15.59 16.69
N THR A 108 8.44 14.34 16.35
CA THR A 108 9.77 13.76 16.57
C THR A 108 10.80 14.48 15.71
N CYS A 109 10.52 14.70 14.42
CA CYS A 109 11.41 15.44 13.53
C CYS A 109 11.71 16.85 14.06
N LEU A 110 10.70 17.57 14.57
CA LEU A 110 10.87 18.89 15.18
C LEU A 110 11.72 18.87 16.46
N LYS A 111 11.62 17.82 17.28
CA LYS A 111 12.42 17.67 18.50
C LYS A 111 13.87 17.30 18.21
N THR A 112 14.10 16.49 17.18
CA THR A 112 15.43 16.03 16.76
C THR A 112 16.17 17.06 15.91
N ARG A 113 15.83 18.36 16.02
CA ARG A 113 16.38 19.48 15.24
C ARG A 113 17.88 19.64 15.47
N LEU A 114 18.66 18.74 14.88
CA LEU A 114 20.08 18.88 14.69
C LEU A 114 20.25 20.08 13.75
N LYS A 115 21.18 20.98 14.06
CA LYS A 115 21.42 22.23 13.30
C LYS A 115 21.61 22.02 11.78
N SER A 116 21.87 20.79 11.34
CA SER A 116 22.12 20.40 9.95
C SER A 116 20.94 19.75 9.23
N ILE A 117 19.81 19.46 9.90
CA ILE A 117 18.65 18.82 9.27
C ILE A 117 17.46 19.79 9.32
N PRO A 118 16.95 20.28 8.17
CA PRO A 118 15.79 21.16 8.15
C PRO A 118 14.54 20.41 8.63
N ASP A 119 13.58 21.15 9.19
CA ASP A 119 12.27 20.61 9.57
C ASP A 119 11.54 20.04 8.31
N PRO A 120 10.66 19.03 8.45
CA PRO A 120 10.01 18.42 7.30
C PRO A 120 9.01 19.38 6.63
N ASP A 121 9.05 19.49 5.30
CA ASP A 121 8.09 20.27 4.51
C ASP A 121 6.77 19.50 4.29
N LEU A 122 6.81 18.16 4.34
CA LEU A 122 5.62 17.32 4.25
C LEU A 122 5.86 16.00 5.00
N VAL A 123 4.87 15.59 5.80
CA VAL A 123 4.82 14.25 6.41
C VAL A 123 3.61 13.51 5.84
N ILE A 124 3.83 12.30 5.35
CA ILE A 124 2.78 11.41 4.83
C ILE A 124 2.74 10.18 5.74
N ALA A 125 1.58 9.89 6.32
CA ALA A 125 1.33 8.65 7.05
C ALA A 125 0.18 7.88 6.38
N ALA A 126 0.19 6.57 6.55
CA ALA A 126 -0.94 5.75 6.18
C ALA A 126 -1.08 4.54 7.11
N ASP A 127 -2.33 4.13 7.31
CA ASP A 127 -2.70 2.92 8.02
C ASP A 127 -3.67 2.10 7.18
N THR A 128 -3.55 0.77 7.22
CA THR A 128 -4.35 -0.13 6.38
C THR A 128 -4.86 -1.28 7.23
N VAL A 129 -6.17 -1.47 7.24
CA VAL A 129 -6.83 -2.58 7.92
C VAL A 129 -7.76 -3.32 6.97
N ILE A 130 -8.02 -4.59 7.28
CA ILE A 130 -9.05 -5.37 6.61
C ILE A 130 -10.27 -5.44 7.52
N VAL A 131 -11.45 -5.25 6.97
CA VAL A 131 -12.72 -5.39 7.67
C VAL A 131 -13.48 -6.54 7.04
N THR A 132 -13.73 -7.58 7.83
CA THR A 132 -14.52 -8.73 7.38
C THR A 132 -15.95 -8.33 7.08
N ARG A 133 -16.69 -9.21 6.39
CA ARG A 133 -18.10 -8.97 6.07
C ARG A 133 -18.99 -8.75 7.30
N ASP A 134 -18.65 -9.36 8.42
CA ASP A 134 -19.34 -9.20 9.71
C ASP A 134 -18.80 -8.05 10.57
N GLY A 135 -17.91 -7.21 10.01
CA GLY A 135 -17.45 -5.96 10.63
C GLY A 135 -16.23 -6.06 11.54
N ARG A 136 -15.55 -7.21 11.58
CA ARG A 136 -14.34 -7.39 12.41
C ARG A 136 -13.11 -6.81 11.73
N ILE A 137 -12.31 -6.07 12.49
CA ILE A 137 -11.03 -5.53 12.03
C ILE A 137 -9.95 -6.63 12.13
N LEU A 138 -9.37 -6.99 11.00
CA LEU A 138 -8.22 -7.88 10.89
C LEU A 138 -6.95 -7.06 10.65
N GLU A 139 -5.96 -7.32 11.50
CA GLU A 139 -4.61 -6.78 11.39
C GLU A 139 -3.69 -7.86 10.82
N LYS A 140 -2.40 -7.83 11.20
CA LYS A 140 -1.42 -8.84 10.82
C LYS A 140 -1.68 -10.14 11.60
N PRO A 141 -1.53 -11.32 10.97
CA PRO A 141 -1.67 -12.59 11.66
C PRO A 141 -0.60 -12.74 12.75
N ARG A 142 -0.99 -13.27 13.91
CA ARG A 142 -0.09 -13.46 15.06
C ARG A 142 0.64 -14.81 15.05
N SER A 143 0.11 -15.78 14.31
CA SER A 143 0.67 -17.12 14.13
C SER A 143 0.22 -17.73 12.81
N GLU A 144 0.83 -18.84 12.40
CA GLU A 144 0.42 -19.59 11.22
C GLU A 144 -1.04 -20.08 11.32
N ALA A 145 -1.43 -20.58 12.49
CA ALA A 145 -2.80 -21.01 12.74
C ALA A 145 -3.81 -19.85 12.66
N ASP A 146 -3.43 -18.67 13.16
CA ASP A 146 -4.23 -17.45 13.04
C ASP A 146 -4.34 -17.01 11.57
N HIS A 147 -3.24 -17.09 10.82
CA HIS A 147 -3.17 -16.76 9.40
C HIS A 147 -4.13 -17.63 8.57
N ILE A 148 -4.07 -18.94 8.75
CA ILE A 148 -4.98 -19.88 8.07
C ILE A 148 -6.44 -19.56 8.43
N ARG A 149 -6.73 -19.35 9.72
CA ARG A 149 -8.09 -19.02 10.19
C ARG A 149 -8.62 -17.73 9.56
N MET A 150 -7.80 -16.68 9.50
CA MET A 150 -8.17 -15.40 8.87
C MET A 150 -8.52 -15.59 7.39
N LEU A 151 -7.68 -16.30 6.64
CA LEU A 151 -7.88 -16.52 5.21
C LEU A 151 -9.11 -17.39 4.93
N LYS A 152 -9.32 -18.47 5.70
CA LYS A 152 -10.54 -19.29 5.58
C LYS A 152 -11.78 -18.46 5.86
N HIS A 153 -11.77 -17.63 6.90
CA HIS A 153 -12.92 -16.77 7.19
C HIS A 153 -13.23 -15.77 6.07
N MET A 154 -12.21 -15.16 5.44
CA MET A 154 -12.42 -14.27 4.29
C MET A 154 -12.88 -15.02 3.04
N ARG A 155 -12.39 -16.24 2.80
CA ARG A 155 -12.91 -17.14 1.75
C ARG A 155 -14.39 -17.44 1.98
N ASP A 156 -14.75 -17.89 3.19
CA ASP A 156 -16.10 -18.37 3.50
C ASP A 156 -17.14 -17.23 3.49
N THR A 157 -16.70 -15.98 3.72
CA THR A 157 -17.55 -14.78 3.62
C THR A 157 -17.50 -14.11 2.24
N GLU A 158 -16.59 -14.58 1.39
CA GLU A 158 -16.26 -14.17 0.01
C GLU A 158 -15.86 -12.71 -0.19
N MET A 159 -16.28 -11.79 0.67
CA MET A 159 -16.03 -10.36 0.52
C MET A 159 -15.53 -9.74 1.83
N HIS A 160 -14.48 -8.94 1.72
CA HIS A 160 -13.99 -8.07 2.78
C HIS A 160 -13.61 -6.70 2.23
N ARG A 161 -13.50 -5.73 3.12
CA ARG A 161 -13.19 -4.34 2.80
C ARG A 161 -11.76 -4.05 3.21
N VAL A 162 -10.99 -3.43 2.33
CA VAL A 162 -9.69 -2.88 2.66
C VAL A 162 -9.88 -1.39 2.87
N LEU A 163 -9.63 -0.94 4.10
CA LEU A 163 -9.65 0.47 4.45
C LEU A 163 -8.20 0.94 4.58
N THR A 164 -7.80 1.95 3.81
CA THR A 164 -6.56 2.68 4.06
C THR A 164 -6.87 4.13 4.35
N ALA A 165 -6.47 4.59 5.54
CA ALA A 165 -6.40 6.01 5.81
C ALA A 165 -5.04 6.56 5.41
N VAL A 166 -5.05 7.73 4.78
CA VAL A 166 -3.87 8.54 4.51
C VAL A 166 -4.01 9.83 5.30
N THR A 167 -2.94 10.26 5.95
CA THR A 167 -2.85 11.58 6.54
C THR A 167 -1.64 12.29 5.96
N VAL A 168 -1.84 13.52 5.50
CA VAL A 168 -0.76 14.39 5.04
C VAL A 168 -0.72 15.64 5.92
N LEU A 169 0.48 16.09 6.25
CA LEU A 169 0.72 17.24 7.10
C LEU A 169 1.84 18.10 6.51
N ALA A 170 1.60 19.40 6.34
CA ALA A 170 2.61 20.37 5.94
C ALA A 170 2.63 21.54 6.93
N PRO A 171 3.82 22.07 7.30
CA PRO A 171 3.90 23.27 8.13
C PRO A 171 3.29 24.48 7.42
N ARG A 172 2.71 25.39 8.19
CA ARG A 172 2.19 26.66 7.68
C ARG A 172 3.28 27.72 7.67
N GLU A 173 3.23 28.62 6.70
CA GLU A 173 4.12 29.78 6.66
C GLU A 173 3.65 30.93 7.56
N ASP A 174 2.34 31.02 7.80
CA ASP A 174 1.68 32.14 8.47
C ASP A 174 1.73 32.13 10.01
N ALA A 175 2.48 31.21 10.61
CA ALA A 175 2.64 31.03 12.06
C ALA A 175 1.33 30.89 12.87
N ARG A 176 0.18 30.65 12.22
CA ARG A 176 -1.09 30.37 12.91
C ARG A 176 -1.01 29.05 13.65
N HIS A 177 -1.55 28.97 14.86
CA HIS A 177 -1.68 27.70 15.59
C HIS A 177 -2.59 26.73 14.81
N PRO A 178 -2.23 25.43 14.64
CA PRO A 178 -1.15 24.68 15.30
C PRO A 178 0.21 24.71 14.58
N GLY A 179 0.38 25.57 13.58
CA GLY A 179 1.61 25.73 12.81
C GLY A 179 1.70 24.78 11.61
N TYR A 180 0.63 24.05 11.30
CA TYR A 180 0.56 23.11 10.19
C TYR A 180 -0.87 22.97 9.65
N CYS A 181 -0.99 22.60 8.38
CA CYS A 181 -2.20 22.05 7.78
C CYS A 181 -2.12 20.53 7.83
N ILE A 182 -3.22 19.88 8.20
CA ILE A 182 -3.33 18.42 8.23
C ILE A 182 -4.63 18.00 7.56
N ASN A 183 -4.56 16.98 6.71
CA ASN A 183 -5.74 16.42 6.06
C ASN A 183 -5.68 14.91 6.13
N THR A 184 -6.81 14.28 6.46
CA THR A 184 -6.95 12.82 6.59
C THR A 184 -8.11 12.35 5.73
N HIS A 185 -7.88 11.30 4.94
CA HIS A 185 -8.90 10.67 4.09
C HIS A 185 -8.81 9.15 4.22
N THR A 186 -9.95 8.48 4.25
CA THR A 186 -10.03 7.02 4.27
C THR A 186 -10.63 6.52 2.97
N GLU A 187 -9.87 5.69 2.25
CA GLU A 187 -10.32 5.04 1.02
C GLU A 187 -10.73 3.60 1.31
N GLU A 188 -11.87 3.18 0.75
CA GLU A 188 -12.34 1.81 0.81
C GLU A 188 -12.23 1.12 -0.55
N THR A 189 -11.77 -0.13 -0.52
CA THR A 189 -11.86 -1.04 -1.67
C THR A 189 -12.43 -2.36 -1.20
N LYS A 190 -13.41 -2.91 -1.93
CA LYS A 190 -13.94 -4.26 -1.68
C LYS A 190 -13.10 -5.28 -2.44
N VAL A 191 -12.71 -6.35 -1.77
CA VAL A 191 -11.98 -7.47 -2.37
C VAL A 191 -12.82 -8.71 -2.19
N TYR A 192 -12.93 -9.47 -3.27
CA TYR A 192 -13.69 -10.72 -3.33
C TYR A 192 -12.70 -11.86 -3.48
N PHE A 193 -12.79 -12.86 -2.60
CA PHE A 193 -12.02 -14.10 -2.71
C PHE A 193 -12.81 -15.16 -3.47
N PHE A 194 -12.09 -16.04 -4.16
CA PHE A 194 -12.67 -17.29 -4.63
C PHE A 194 -13.22 -18.07 -3.42
N SER A 195 -14.37 -18.71 -3.58
CA SER A 195 -14.91 -19.60 -2.55
C SER A 195 -14.27 -20.99 -2.61
N GLU A 196 -14.53 -21.82 -1.59
CA GLU A 196 -14.04 -23.21 -1.59
C GLU A 196 -14.52 -23.99 -2.83
N ALA A 197 -15.79 -23.80 -3.22
CA ALA A 197 -16.37 -24.43 -4.40
C ALA A 197 -15.81 -23.87 -5.73
N ASN A 198 -15.19 -22.68 -5.70
CA ASN A 198 -14.67 -21.98 -6.88
C ASN A 198 -13.13 -21.90 -6.89
N GLY A 199 -12.46 -22.90 -6.31
CA GLY A 199 -11.00 -23.07 -6.48
C GLY A 199 -10.14 -22.54 -5.34
N LEU A 200 -10.70 -22.25 -4.16
CA LEU A 200 -9.92 -21.95 -2.95
C LEU A 200 -10.09 -23.00 -1.82
N PRO A 201 -9.78 -24.29 -2.06
CA PRO A 201 -9.77 -25.30 -1.01
C PRO A 201 -8.70 -25.06 0.06
N ASP A 202 -8.80 -25.79 1.17
CA ASP A 202 -7.94 -25.63 2.34
C ASP A 202 -6.44 -25.80 2.04
N ASP A 203 -6.07 -26.72 1.15
CA ASP A 203 -4.68 -26.98 0.76
C ASP A 203 -4.05 -25.80 0.01
N VAL A 204 -4.83 -25.04 -0.78
CA VAL A 204 -4.38 -23.80 -1.43
C VAL A 204 -4.10 -22.71 -0.40
N ILE A 205 -4.97 -22.55 0.60
CA ILE A 205 -4.76 -21.59 1.70
C ILE A 205 -3.51 -21.99 2.50
N GLU A 206 -3.36 -23.26 2.86
CA GLU A 206 -2.19 -23.75 3.60
C GLU A 206 -0.89 -23.59 2.80
N ALA A 207 -0.92 -23.87 1.49
CA ALA A 207 0.22 -23.63 0.61
C ALA A 207 0.56 -22.14 0.53
N TYR A 208 -0.44 -21.26 0.45
CA TYR A 208 -0.22 -19.81 0.47
C TYR A 208 0.44 -19.36 1.77
N VAL A 209 -0.06 -19.81 2.92
CA VAL A 209 0.51 -19.43 4.23
C VAL A 209 1.97 -19.85 4.35
N LYS A 210 2.36 -21.02 3.80
CA LYS A 210 3.75 -21.49 3.75
C LYS A 210 4.68 -20.57 2.94
N THR A 211 4.16 -19.79 1.99
CA THR A 211 4.97 -18.78 1.26
C THR A 211 5.41 -17.62 2.16
N ARG A 212 4.73 -17.42 3.29
CA ARG A 212 4.90 -16.29 4.21
C ARG A 212 4.66 -14.90 3.60
N GLU A 213 4.12 -14.83 2.38
CA GLU A 213 3.90 -13.56 1.69
C GLU A 213 2.98 -12.63 2.48
N GLY A 214 1.99 -13.16 3.20
CA GLY A 214 1.00 -12.38 3.94
C GLY A 214 1.38 -11.97 5.38
N VAL A 215 2.50 -12.46 5.94
CA VAL A 215 2.76 -12.38 7.40
C VAL A 215 2.85 -10.95 7.94
N ASP A 216 3.34 -10.00 7.13
CA ASP A 216 3.49 -8.59 7.49
C ASP A 216 2.33 -7.70 7.02
N LYS A 217 1.19 -8.29 6.62
CA LYS A 217 0.07 -7.60 5.95
C LYS A 217 -1.23 -7.77 6.72
N ALA A 218 -2.04 -6.72 6.74
CA ALA A 218 -3.39 -6.79 7.29
C ALA A 218 -4.22 -7.83 6.55
N GLY A 219 -4.97 -8.67 7.28
CA GLY A 219 -5.72 -9.81 6.74
C GLY A 219 -4.86 -10.94 6.19
N GLY A 220 -3.53 -10.85 6.26
CA GLY A 220 -2.65 -11.95 5.91
C GLY A 220 -2.53 -12.23 4.41
N TYR A 221 -2.74 -11.27 3.50
CA TYR A 221 -2.49 -11.52 2.08
C TYR A 221 -1.90 -10.31 1.34
N ALA A 222 -1.30 -10.57 0.17
CA ALA A 222 -0.81 -9.55 -0.74
C ALA A 222 -1.60 -9.60 -2.05
N ILE A 223 -2.24 -8.50 -2.43
CA ILE A 223 -2.90 -8.41 -3.74
C ILE A 223 -1.90 -8.34 -4.90
N GLN A 224 -0.70 -7.83 -4.63
CA GLN A 224 0.43 -7.88 -5.56
C GLN A 224 1.29 -9.08 -5.18
N GLY A 225 1.19 -10.15 -5.97
CA GLY A 225 1.93 -11.38 -5.75
C GLY A 225 1.04 -12.61 -5.85
N ILE A 226 1.41 -13.66 -5.13
CA ILE A 226 0.72 -14.94 -5.17
C ILE A 226 -0.72 -14.76 -4.67
N GLY A 227 -0.92 -14.02 -3.58
CA GLY A 227 -2.25 -13.83 -2.98
C GLY A 227 -3.28 -13.26 -3.96
N GLY A 228 -2.91 -12.27 -4.77
CA GLY A 228 -3.81 -11.70 -5.78
C GLY A 228 -4.09 -12.63 -6.96
N MET A 229 -3.20 -13.59 -7.25
CA MET A 229 -3.37 -14.54 -8.36
C MET A 229 -4.21 -15.76 -7.97
N ILE A 230 -4.14 -16.20 -6.72
CA ILE A 230 -4.78 -17.45 -6.27
C ILE A 230 -5.91 -17.26 -5.25
N LEU A 231 -5.97 -16.14 -4.53
CA LEU A 231 -7.00 -15.90 -3.51
C LEU A 231 -8.10 -14.96 -4.03
N ALA A 232 -7.72 -13.86 -4.68
CA ALA A 232 -8.65 -12.81 -5.07
C ALA A 232 -9.30 -13.07 -6.45
N GLU A 233 -10.63 -13.08 -6.49
CA GLU A 233 -11.43 -13.18 -7.70
C GLU A 233 -11.66 -11.80 -8.35
N LYS A 234 -12.01 -10.81 -7.52
CA LYS A 234 -12.41 -9.49 -7.99
C LYS A 234 -12.01 -8.41 -6.99
N ILE A 235 -11.74 -7.22 -7.51
CA ILE A 235 -11.54 -6.00 -6.73
C ILE A 235 -12.54 -4.95 -7.23
N ASP A 236 -13.23 -4.30 -6.31
CA ASP A 236 -14.13 -3.18 -6.58
C ASP A 236 -13.66 -1.95 -5.80
N GLY A 237 -12.93 -1.08 -6.50
CA GLY A 237 -12.25 0.09 -5.95
C GLY A 237 -10.81 0.23 -6.42
N SER A 238 -10.01 1.00 -5.67
CA SER A 238 -8.61 1.30 -6.01
C SER A 238 -7.69 0.13 -5.63
N VAL A 239 -6.82 -0.30 -6.56
CA VAL A 239 -5.84 -1.37 -6.33
C VAL A 239 -4.69 -0.88 -5.44
N ASP A 240 -4.22 0.35 -5.65
CA ASP A 240 -3.17 0.98 -4.84
C ASP A 240 -3.61 1.17 -3.37
N ASN A 241 -4.91 1.40 -3.13
CA ASN A 241 -5.50 1.33 -1.79
C ASN A 241 -5.28 -0.06 -1.15
N VAL A 242 -5.57 -1.15 -1.87
CA VAL A 242 -5.37 -2.52 -1.35
C VAL A 242 -3.89 -2.84 -1.11
N VAL A 243 -3.00 -2.30 -1.94
CA VAL A 243 -1.54 -2.43 -1.75
C VAL A 243 -1.08 -1.71 -0.48
N GLY A 244 -1.75 -0.60 -0.15
CA GLY A 244 -1.66 0.08 1.13
C GLY A 244 -1.49 1.60 1.06
N LEU A 245 -1.68 2.23 -0.10
CA LEU A 245 -1.69 3.69 -0.23
C LEU A 245 -2.52 4.13 -1.45
N PRO A 246 -3.67 4.82 -1.28
CA PRO A 246 -4.40 5.45 -2.38
C PRO A 246 -3.63 6.68 -2.90
N VAL A 247 -2.74 6.46 -3.86
CA VAL A 247 -1.72 7.43 -4.32
C VAL A 247 -2.37 8.68 -4.89
N ARG A 248 -3.42 8.54 -5.70
CA ARG A 248 -4.09 9.70 -6.32
C ARG A 248 -4.71 10.63 -5.27
N ARG A 249 -5.31 10.05 -4.22
CA ARG A 249 -5.88 10.80 -3.09
C ARG A 249 -4.77 11.44 -2.27
N CYS A 250 -3.73 10.68 -1.94
CA CYS A 250 -2.56 11.17 -1.23
C CYS A 250 -1.93 12.41 -1.90
N LEU A 251 -1.72 12.39 -3.22
CA LEU A 251 -1.19 13.53 -3.96
C LEU A 251 -2.14 14.74 -3.94
N SER A 252 -3.45 14.49 -4.10
CA SER A 252 -4.45 15.56 -4.06
C SER A 252 -4.46 16.27 -2.72
N MET A 253 -4.36 15.51 -1.63
CA MET A 253 -4.31 16.06 -0.28
C MET A 253 -2.99 16.81 -0.06
N ALA A 254 -1.88 16.28 -0.56
CA ALA A 254 -0.58 16.95 -0.48
C ALA A 254 -0.61 18.32 -1.20
N GLU A 255 -1.26 18.38 -2.36
CA GLU A 255 -1.46 19.64 -3.09
C GLU A 255 -2.26 20.66 -2.27
N LYS A 256 -3.33 20.21 -1.61
CA LYS A 256 -4.14 21.06 -0.72
C LYS A 256 -3.33 21.60 0.46
N VAL A 257 -2.69 20.73 1.25
CA VAL A 257 -1.98 21.15 2.46
C VAL A 257 -0.71 21.95 2.17
N VAL A 258 -0.14 21.86 0.96
CA VAL A 258 1.06 22.62 0.57
C VAL A 258 0.70 23.94 -0.11
N PHE A 259 -0.25 23.95 -1.04
CA PHE A 259 -0.52 25.14 -1.88
C PHE A 259 -1.83 25.86 -1.56
N GLN A 260 -2.76 25.24 -0.85
CA GLN A 260 -4.11 25.76 -0.58
C GLN A 260 -4.38 25.88 0.93
N GLN A 261 -3.38 26.36 1.68
CA GLN A 261 -3.42 26.40 3.16
C GLN A 261 -4.51 27.32 3.75
N ASP A 262 -5.05 28.23 2.94
CA ASP A 262 -6.09 29.19 3.32
C ASP A 262 -7.51 28.79 2.86
N ALA A 263 -7.63 27.74 2.03
CA ALA A 263 -8.92 27.36 1.44
C ALA A 263 -9.81 26.54 2.38
N ASP A 264 -9.21 25.86 3.36
CA ASP A 264 -9.92 24.91 4.25
C ASP A 264 -10.64 25.59 5.43
N GLU A 265 -10.63 26.93 5.55
CA GLU A 265 -11.40 27.65 6.61
C GLU A 265 -12.91 27.77 6.30
N PHE A 266 -13.38 27.39 5.10
CA PHE A 266 -14.78 27.59 4.69
C PHE A 266 -15.63 26.32 4.51
N ASP A 267 -15.04 25.13 4.57
CA ASP A 267 -15.77 23.86 4.29
C ASP A 267 -16.19 23.08 5.56
N ASP A 268 -15.72 23.47 6.75
CA ASP A 268 -16.06 22.78 8.02
C ASP A 268 -17.28 23.38 8.77
N GLU A 269 -17.92 24.45 8.27
CA GLU A 269 -19.07 25.08 8.96
C GLU A 269 -20.47 24.77 8.40
N HIS A 270 -20.65 24.18 7.20
CA HIS A 270 -22.01 23.96 6.67
C HIS A 270 -22.19 22.66 5.89
N THR A 271 -22.45 21.56 6.60
CA THR A 271 -23.46 20.55 6.18
C THR A 271 -23.93 19.79 7.42
N ASP A 272 -24.74 20.45 8.25
CA ASP A 272 -25.70 19.82 9.15
C ASP A 272 -26.80 20.86 9.41
N GLU A 273 -27.58 21.16 8.37
CA GLU A 273 -28.91 21.76 8.49
C GLU A 273 -29.67 21.61 7.16
N GLU A 274 -30.90 21.09 7.26
CA GLU A 274 -32.00 21.06 6.26
C GLU A 274 -31.93 19.95 5.18
N GLU A 275 -32.89 19.02 5.00
CA GLU A 275 -34.26 18.73 5.48
C GLU A 275 -34.51 17.21 5.44
#